data_AF-A0A7Y7IY02-F1
#
_entry.id   AF-A0A7Y7IY02-F1
#
_cell.length_a   1.000
_cell.length_b   1.000
_cell.length_c   1.000
_cell.angle_alpha   90.00
_cell.angle_beta   90.00
_cell.angle_gamma   90.00
#
_symmetry.space_group_name_H-M   'P 1'
#
loop_
_entity.id
_entity.type
_entity.pdbx_description
1 polymer ?
#
loop_
_entity_poly.entity_id
_entity_poly.type
_entity_poly.pdbx_seq_one_letter_code
_entity_poly.pdbx_strand_id
1 'polypeptide(L)'
;MDRRYLRRIAEHHHGGPVGVDTLAAALAEARDTLEDVVEPYLIQEGRVLRTPRGRMLGERGWRHLGLVPPPRQPGQGDLLHGGDPLRGDGPPEDGA
;
A
#
# COMPACT_ATOMS: atom_id res chain seq x y z
N MET A 1 -18.32 -8.69 -6.01
CA MET A 1 -18.08 -7.55 -5.11
C MET A 1 -16.74 -6.88 -5.35
N ASP A 2 -15.72 -7.65 -5.69
CA ASP A 2 -14.34 -7.29 -6.00
C ASP A 2 -14.18 -6.01 -6.82
N ARG A 3 -14.90 -5.89 -7.95
CA ARG A 3 -14.81 -4.71 -8.82
C ARG A 3 -15.31 -3.44 -8.13
N ARG A 4 -16.34 -3.52 -7.27
CA ARG A 4 -16.83 -2.36 -6.48
C ARG A 4 -15.82 -1.97 -5.42
N TYR A 5 -15.24 -2.96 -4.72
CA TYR A 5 -14.20 -2.74 -3.72
C TYR A 5 -12.98 -2.02 -4.33
N LEU A 6 -12.43 -2.56 -5.42
CA LEU A 6 -11.28 -1.97 -6.10
C LEU A 6 -11.60 -0.57 -6.65
N ARG A 7 -12.75 -0.41 -7.30
CA ARG A 7 -13.18 0.88 -7.86
C ARG A 7 -13.37 1.94 -6.77
N ARG A 8 -13.87 1.56 -5.60
CA ARG A 8 -14.00 2.47 -4.45
C ARG A 8 -12.66 3.05 -4.02
N ILE A 9 -11.64 2.19 -3.88
CA ILE A 9 -10.27 2.61 -3.52
C ILE A 9 -9.68 3.49 -4.62
N ALA A 10 -9.85 3.12 -5.88
CA ALA A 10 -9.28 3.84 -7.02
C ALA A 10 -9.87 5.26 -7.20
N GLU A 11 -11.20 5.37 -7.22
CA GLU A 11 -11.88 6.63 -7.57
C GLU A 11 -11.98 7.61 -6.40
N HIS A 12 -12.16 7.11 -5.18
CA HIS A 12 -12.45 7.98 -4.03
C HIS A 12 -11.26 8.20 -3.11
N HIS A 13 -10.27 7.32 -3.17
CA HIS A 13 -9.06 7.40 -2.35
C HIS A 13 -7.80 7.48 -3.21
N HIS A 14 -7.93 7.64 -4.53
CA HIS A 14 -6.82 7.73 -5.48
C HIS A 14 -5.80 6.60 -5.35
N GLY A 15 -6.25 5.40 -4.98
CA GLY A 15 -5.38 4.25 -4.71
C GLY A 15 -5.12 3.95 -3.23
N GLY A 16 -5.66 4.73 -2.29
CA GLY A 16 -5.50 4.54 -0.85
C GLY A 16 -4.34 5.36 -0.25
N PRO A 17 -4.01 5.16 1.04
CA PRO A 17 -4.58 4.16 1.97
C PRO A 17 -5.96 4.54 2.51
N VAL A 18 -6.83 3.53 2.70
CA VAL A 18 -8.17 3.68 3.28
C VAL A 18 -8.45 2.62 4.36
N GLY A 19 -9.11 3.03 5.45
CA GLY A 19 -9.52 2.13 6.52
C GLY A 19 -10.60 1.13 6.08
N VAL A 20 -10.64 -0.05 6.70
CA VAL A 20 -11.67 -1.05 6.39
C VAL A 20 -13.05 -0.59 6.80
N ASP A 21 -13.19 0.14 7.91
CA ASP A 21 -14.48 0.66 8.35
C ASP A 21 -15.04 1.68 7.34
N THR A 22 -14.17 2.50 6.74
CA THR A 22 -14.56 3.42 5.67
C THR A 22 -15.01 2.67 4.42
N LEU A 23 -14.32 1.60 4.04
CA LEU A 23 -14.71 0.76 2.91
C LEU A 23 -16.02 0.02 3.16
N ALA A 24 -16.19 -0.55 4.35
CA ALA A 24 -17.40 -1.23 4.80
C ALA A 24 -18.61 -0.27 4.72
N ALA A 25 -18.48 0.92 5.30
CA ALA A 25 -19.51 1.95 5.24
C ALA A 25 -19.82 2.38 3.80
N ALA A 26 -18.80 2.60 2.97
CA ALA A 26 -18.97 3.06 1.59
C ALA A 26 -19.55 1.98 0.65
N LEU A 27 -19.37 0.70 0.98
CA LEU A 27 -19.87 -0.42 0.19
C LEU A 27 -21.18 -1.00 0.74
N ALA A 28 -21.65 -0.51 1.88
CA ALA A 28 -22.78 -1.06 2.63
C ALA A 28 -22.61 -2.56 2.95
N GLU A 29 -21.39 -2.94 3.33
CA GLU A 29 -21.00 -4.31 3.67
C GLU A 29 -20.46 -4.39 5.10
N ALA A 30 -20.53 -5.56 5.71
CA ALA A 30 -19.92 -5.78 7.02
C ALA A 30 -18.39 -5.81 6.90
N ARG A 31 -17.70 -5.24 7.89
CA ARG A 31 -16.24 -5.28 7.98
C ARG A 31 -15.70 -6.71 7.87
N ASP A 32 -16.29 -7.63 8.63
CA ASP A 32 -15.85 -9.03 8.68
C ASP A 32 -16.03 -9.72 7.33
N THR A 33 -17.09 -9.39 6.58
CA THR A 33 -17.25 -9.88 5.20
C THR A 33 -16.13 -9.41 4.29
N LEU A 34 -15.70 -8.16 4.43
CA LEU A 34 -14.56 -7.65 3.65
C LEU A 34 -13.27 -8.37 4.03
N GLU A 35 -12.95 -8.48 5.31
CA GLU A 35 -11.66 -9.05 5.77
C GLU A 35 -11.57 -10.57 5.62
N ASP A 36 -12.66 -11.29 5.88
CA ASP A 36 -12.64 -12.76 5.96
C ASP A 36 -13.04 -13.43 4.64
N VAL A 37 -13.79 -12.73 3.77
CA VAL A 37 -14.31 -13.30 2.52
C VAL A 37 -13.70 -12.65 1.28
N VAL A 38 -13.64 -11.31 1.24
CA VAL A 38 -13.26 -10.59 0.00
C VAL A 38 -11.76 -10.34 -0.10
N GLU A 39 -11.15 -9.78 0.94
CA GLU A 39 -9.74 -9.39 0.98
C GLU A 39 -8.76 -10.55 0.75
N PRO A 40 -8.97 -11.79 1.24
CA PRO A 40 -7.98 -12.87 1.09
C PRO A 40 -7.60 -13.12 -0.37
N TYR A 41 -8.59 -13.19 -1.25
CA TYR A 41 -8.37 -13.38 -2.69
C TYR A 41 -7.73 -12.15 -3.36
N LEU A 42 -8.19 -10.94 -3.03
CA LEU A 42 -7.67 -9.71 -3.63
C LEU A 42 -6.22 -9.42 -3.24
N ILE A 43 -5.85 -9.76 -2.01
CA ILE A 43 -4.48 -9.64 -1.50
C ILE A 43 -3.59 -10.70 -2.16
N GLN A 44 -4.02 -11.96 -2.23
CA GLN A 44 -3.28 -13.04 -2.87
C GLN A 44 -2.98 -12.73 -4.35
N GLU A 45 -3.95 -12.18 -5.07
CA GLU A 45 -3.79 -11.77 -6.46
C GLU A 45 -2.92 -10.51 -6.63
N GLY A 46 -2.55 -9.82 -5.55
CA GLY A 46 -1.81 -8.56 -5.58
C GLY A 46 -2.62 -7.36 -6.08
N ARG A 47 -3.95 -7.44 -6.02
CA ARG A 47 -4.87 -6.36 -6.41
C ARG A 47 -5.07 -5.35 -5.29
N VAL A 48 -4.95 -5.79 -4.03
CA VAL A 48 -5.01 -4.96 -2.82
C VAL A 48 -3.75 -5.19 -1.99
N LEU A 49 -3.22 -4.12 -1.42
CA LEU A 49 -2.10 -4.14 -0.49
C LEU A 49 -2.60 -3.73 0.89
N ARG A 50 -2.31 -4.54 1.91
CA ARG A 50 -2.57 -4.19 3.31
C ARG A 50 -1.36 -3.44 3.86
N THR A 51 -1.59 -2.28 4.45
CA THR A 51 -0.56 -1.46 5.11
C THR A 51 -1.01 -1.09 6.52
N PRO A 52 -0.10 -0.65 7.41
CA PRO A 52 -0.48 -0.14 8.72
C PRO A 52 -1.46 1.05 8.66
N ARG A 53 -1.47 1.80 7.55
CA ARG A 53 -2.35 2.96 7.34
C ARG A 53 -3.69 2.59 6.69
N GLY A 54 -3.88 1.34 6.26
CA GLY A 54 -5.08 0.87 5.58
C GLY A 54 -4.81 0.10 4.30
N ARG A 55 -5.83 0.00 3.45
CA ARG A 55 -5.79 -0.73 2.18
C ARG A 55 -5.45 0.20 1.03
N MET A 56 -4.56 -0.25 0.18
CA MET A 56 -4.15 0.44 -1.04
C MET A 56 -4.38 -0.44 -2.25
N LEU A 57 -4.58 0.19 -3.40
CA LEU A 57 -4.69 -0.53 -4.66
C LEU A 57 -3.29 -0.95 -5.13
N GLY A 58 -3.11 -2.24 -5.38
CA GLY A 58 -1.92 -2.76 -6.03
C GLY A 58 -1.92 -2.45 -7.53
N GLU A 59 -0.76 -2.58 -8.16
CA GLU A 59 -0.59 -2.38 -9.60
C GLU A 59 -1.53 -3.28 -10.43
N ARG A 60 -1.72 -4.53 -10.01
CA ARG A 60 -2.67 -5.46 -10.64
C ARG A 60 -4.12 -5.02 -10.43
N GLY A 61 -4.43 -4.33 -9.34
CA GLY A 61 -5.76 -3.76 -9.07
C GLY A 61 -6.09 -2.64 -10.05
N TRP A 62 -5.14 -1.73 -10.30
CA TRP A 62 -5.29 -0.67 -11.31
C TRP A 62 -5.55 -1.26 -12.70
N ARG A 63 -4.71 -2.23 -13.11
CA ARG A 63 -4.87 -2.92 -14.40
C ARG A 63 -6.19 -3.67 -14.51
N HIS A 64 -6.64 -4.33 -13.45
CA HIS A 64 -7.93 -5.03 -13.44
C HIS A 64 -9.12 -4.08 -13.67
N LEU A 65 -9.00 -2.82 -13.27
CA LEU A 65 -10.00 -1.78 -13.53
C LEU A 65 -9.85 -1.13 -14.92
N GLY A 66 -8.79 -1.45 -15.67
CA GLY A 66 -8.44 -0.78 -16.93
C GLY A 66 -7.88 0.63 -16.72
N LEU A 67 -7.34 0.92 -15.54
CA LEU A 67 -6.80 2.22 -15.16
C LEU A 67 -5.26 2.19 -15.13
N VAL A 68 -4.65 3.36 -15.34
CA VAL A 68 -3.19 3.52 -15.26
C VAL A 68 -2.79 3.73 -13.80
N PRO A 69 -1.89 2.91 -13.23
CA PRO A 69 -1.40 3.12 -11.88
C PRO A 69 -0.64 4.46 -11.78
N PRO A 70 -0.77 5.21 -10.68
CA PRO A 70 0.05 6.39 -10.47
C PRO A 70 1.54 6.01 -10.42
N PRO A 71 2.45 6.93 -10.78
CA PRO A 71 3.88 6.68 -10.69
C PRO A 71 4.21 6.25 -9.26
N ARG A 72 4.88 5.09 -9.13
CA ARG A 72 5.30 4.55 -7.84
C ARG A 72 6.12 5.63 -7.13
N GLN A 73 5.60 6.21 -6.05
CA GLN A 73 6.40 7.05 -5.18
C GLN A 73 7.42 6.14 -4.49
N PRO A 74 8.72 6.29 -4.78
CA PRO A 74 9.74 5.57 -4.03
C PRO A 74 9.77 6.17 -2.62
N GLY A 75 9.59 5.33 -1.58
CA GLY A 75 9.95 5.72 -0.21
C GLY A 75 8.85 5.77 0.84
N GLN A 76 8.22 4.63 1.16
CA GLN A 76 7.64 4.47 2.51
C GLN A 76 8.12 3.22 3.25
N GLY A 77 9.05 2.44 2.67
CA GLY A 77 9.72 1.32 3.35
C GLY A 77 11.20 1.58 3.65
N ASP A 78 11.82 2.55 2.96
CA ASP A 78 13.27 2.74 2.99
C ASP A 78 13.73 3.74 4.08
N LEU A 79 12.82 4.60 4.55
CA LEU A 79 13.12 5.60 5.60
C LEU A 79 13.32 4.99 7.00
N LEU A 80 12.97 3.72 7.19
CA LEU A 80 13.12 3.01 8.47
C LEU A 80 14.42 2.20 8.54
N HIS A 81 15.16 2.11 7.44
CA HIS A 81 16.47 1.46 7.35
C HIS A 81 17.53 2.48 6.92
N GLY A 82 17.48 3.67 7.52
CA GLY A 82 18.57 4.63 7.46
C GLY A 82 19.82 3.98 8.05
N GLY A 83 20.64 3.39 7.17
CA GLY A 83 22.03 3.10 7.45
C GLY A 83 22.68 4.41 7.86
N ASP A 84 23.11 4.46 9.12
CA ASP A 84 23.78 5.59 9.74
C ASP A 84 25.00 6.00 8.89
N PRO A 85 24.97 7.13 8.18
CA PRO A 85 26.08 7.54 7.32
C PRO A 85 27.23 8.19 8.11
N LEU A 86 27.22 8.14 9.46
CA LEU A 86 28.14 8.88 10.32
C LEU A 86 28.99 7.99 11.24
N ARG A 87 29.39 6.80 10.80
CA ARG A 87 30.57 6.15 11.41
C ARG A 87 31.83 6.75 10.79
N GLY A 88 32.30 7.82 11.42
CA GLY A 88 33.52 8.53 11.04
C GLY A 88 34.72 7.59 10.96
N ASP A 89 35.19 7.37 9.74
CA ASP A 89 36.55 6.92 9.46
C ASP A 89 37.45 8.16 9.63
N GLY A 90 38.05 8.29 10.81
CA GLY A 90 39.11 9.27 11.04
C GLY A 90 40.30 8.94 10.14
N PRO A 91 41.02 9.93 9.59
CA PRO A 91 42.16 9.64 8.73
C PRO A 91 43.26 8.92 9.54
N PRO A 92 43.97 7.95 8.95
CA PRO A 92 45.19 7.42 9.56
C PRO A 92 46.25 8.52 9.57
N GLU A 93 46.54 9.02 10.77
CA GLU A 93 47.68 9.89 11.05
C GLU A 93 48.96 9.06 11.08
N ASP A 94 49.58 8.87 9.90
CA ASP A 94 50.93 8.34 9.77
C ASP A 94 51.84 9.36 9.06
N GLY A 95 52.85 9.84 9.80
CA GLY A 95 54.22 9.97 9.27
C GLY A 95 54.74 11.37 8.89
N ALA A 96 55.40 12.05 9.83
CA ALA A 96 56.73 12.67 9.65
C ALA A 96 57.37 12.98 11.02
#